data_AF-A0AAD8GIC2-F1
#
_entry.id   AF-A0AAD8GIC2-F1
#
_cell.length_a   1.000
_cell.length_b   1.000
_cell.length_c   1.000
_cell.angle_alpha   90.00
_cell.angle_beta   90.00
_cell.angle_gamma   90.00
#
_symmetry.space_group_name_H-M   'P 1'
#
loop_
_entity.id
_entity.type
_entity.pdbx_description
1 polymer ?
#
loop_
_entity_poly.entity_id
_entity_poly.type
_entity_poly.pdbx_seq_one_letter_code
_entity_poly.pdbx_strand_id
1 'polypeptide(L)'
;MQLDLVRGCILFITLCATVVRSQFPRECVTVQGLQSGECCPSLRGDPGDICGSSTGRGQCVQVNADGRPHGPQYPHDGRDDREQWPLAFFNRTCQCNGNFSGYNCGRCKHGYGGVNCDQLVVAVRRNVMELSVDEKRHFVNALDRAKRTVQPDYVIARRRYPEIFGPDGNTPQFENISIYNFFVWSHYYSVSKTFLGAGQQSFGGVDFSHEGPGFLTWHRYHLLQLERDMQDMLQDLSFGLPYWNFAIGGNNCDICTDDLLGARSNFVANTLSPNSVFSQWRILCESVEDYDTLGTICNNTEGGPIQRNPGGNVARPMVQRLPEPQDVSACLEVGQFDTPPFYSTSSESFRNTVEGYSTPSGNYDPLVRSLHNLAHLFLNGTGGQTHMSPNDPIFVLLHTFTDAIFDEWLRRHNPDVAAYPLENAPIGHNRQYNMVPFWPPVTNVEMFVTSDNLGYSYEVKWPGRPYTMTEIIAIAIVAVLVLVAIIFAATTCAVRVRSYSHGKNEARQPLLAEHYRRYSEDHERIQEKIQSVV
;
A
#
# COMPACT_ATOMS: atom_id res chain seq x y z
N MET A 1 -18.73 -36.80 78.55
CA MET A 1 -19.57 -35.73 77.98
C MET A 1 -18.68 -34.72 77.27
N GLN A 2 -19.07 -34.05 76.18
CA GLN A 2 -20.05 -34.42 75.13
C GLN A 2 -19.97 -33.40 73.97
N LEU A 3 -19.56 -33.84 72.76
CA LEU A 3 -19.82 -33.19 71.45
C LEU A 3 -19.32 -31.73 71.22
N ASP A 4 -19.26 -31.18 69.99
CA ASP A 4 -18.81 -31.71 68.69
C ASP A 4 -18.69 -30.54 67.66
N LEU A 5 -18.01 -30.79 66.51
CA LEU A 5 -18.21 -30.08 65.21
C LEU A 5 -17.96 -28.53 65.15
N VAL A 6 -17.81 -27.85 63.99
CA VAL A 6 -17.79 -28.22 62.55
C VAL A 6 -16.56 -27.61 61.84
N ARG A 7 -16.10 -28.25 60.75
CA ARG A 7 -15.18 -27.75 59.70
C ARG A 7 -15.54 -26.36 59.14
N GLY A 8 -14.54 -25.67 58.57
CA GLY A 8 -14.72 -24.41 57.83
C GLY A 8 -13.62 -24.07 56.81
N CYS A 9 -13.13 -25.04 56.04
CA CYS A 9 -12.11 -24.77 55.01
C CYS A 9 -12.70 -24.05 53.79
N ILE A 10 -12.39 -22.77 53.60
CA ILE A 10 -12.63 -22.06 52.33
C ILE A 10 -11.34 -22.04 51.54
N LEU A 11 -11.23 -22.93 50.56
CA LEU A 11 -10.13 -22.92 49.59
C LEU A 11 -10.48 -21.90 48.50
N PHE A 12 -9.86 -20.71 48.53
CA PHE A 12 -10.02 -19.71 47.47
C PHE A 12 -9.29 -20.18 46.20
N ILE A 13 -9.97 -20.99 45.40
CA ILE A 13 -9.52 -21.32 44.04
C ILE A 13 -9.78 -20.08 43.17
N THR A 14 -8.79 -19.18 43.12
CA THR A 14 -8.71 -18.16 42.07
C THR A 14 -8.49 -18.85 40.73
N LEU A 15 -9.58 -19.24 40.09
CA LEU A 15 -9.58 -19.88 38.77
C LEU A 15 -9.26 -18.81 37.73
N CYS A 16 -7.98 -18.46 37.63
CA CYS A 16 -7.44 -17.54 36.63
C CYS A 16 -7.53 -18.20 35.24
N ALA A 17 -8.73 -18.20 34.66
CA ALA A 17 -8.94 -18.49 33.26
C ALA A 17 -8.11 -17.51 32.43
N THR A 18 -7.00 -17.99 31.89
CA THR A 18 -6.09 -17.18 31.05
C THR A 18 -6.83 -16.81 29.77
N VAL A 19 -7.25 -15.55 29.65
CA VAL A 19 -8.03 -15.08 28.49
C VAL A 19 -7.12 -14.92 27.26
N VAL A 20 -6.94 -16.04 26.56
CA VAL A 20 -6.30 -16.15 25.24
C VAL A 20 -7.32 -15.79 24.13
N ARG A 21 -6.84 -15.46 22.92
CA ARG A 21 -7.41 -14.52 21.92
C ARG A 21 -6.92 -14.95 20.52
N SER A 22 -7.31 -14.41 19.33
CA SER A 22 -6.62 -14.80 18.06
C SER A 22 -6.62 -13.78 16.90
N GLN A 23 -6.11 -14.19 15.73
CA GLN A 23 -6.24 -13.51 14.42
C GLN A 23 -7.72 -13.20 14.10
N PHE A 24 -8.61 -14.08 14.53
CA PHE A 24 -10.03 -13.81 14.74
C PHE A 24 -10.23 -13.18 16.12
N PRO A 25 -11.06 -12.13 16.26
CA PRO A 25 -11.23 -11.36 17.48
C PRO A 25 -11.27 -12.19 18.76
N ARG A 26 -10.67 -11.65 19.82
CA ARG A 26 -10.57 -12.30 21.15
C ARG A 26 -11.86 -12.90 21.71
N GLU A 27 -12.99 -12.32 21.36
CA GLU A 27 -14.32 -12.76 21.77
C GLU A 27 -14.77 -14.03 21.03
N CYS A 28 -14.29 -14.26 19.80
CA CYS A 28 -14.68 -15.37 18.94
C CYS A 28 -13.94 -16.68 19.24
N VAL A 29 -12.70 -16.64 19.70
CA VAL A 29 -11.89 -17.86 19.95
C VAL A 29 -12.02 -18.43 21.35
N THR A 30 -13.24 -18.40 21.86
CA THR A 30 -13.66 -19.32 22.90
C THR A 30 -13.94 -20.70 22.28
N VAL A 31 -13.99 -21.74 23.12
CA VAL A 31 -14.38 -23.09 22.67
C VAL A 31 -15.76 -23.05 22.00
N GLN A 32 -16.71 -22.31 22.58
CA GLN A 32 -18.06 -22.12 22.04
C GLN A 32 -18.06 -21.41 20.67
N GLY A 33 -17.31 -20.31 20.52
CA GLY A 33 -17.28 -19.56 19.27
C GLY A 33 -16.73 -20.40 18.11
N LEU A 34 -15.58 -21.05 18.31
CA LEU A 34 -14.99 -21.97 17.33
C LEU A 34 -15.92 -23.14 16.98
N GLN A 35 -16.56 -23.77 17.98
CA GLN A 35 -17.52 -24.86 17.74
C GLN A 35 -18.80 -24.40 17.03
N SER A 36 -19.19 -23.13 17.16
CA SER A 36 -20.36 -22.58 16.49
C SER A 36 -20.13 -22.19 15.03
N GLY A 37 -18.87 -21.95 14.63
CA GLY A 37 -18.53 -21.35 13.35
C GLY A 37 -18.93 -19.86 13.21
N GLU A 38 -19.43 -19.22 14.27
CA GLU A 38 -19.86 -17.82 14.26
C GLU A 38 -18.87 -16.91 15.02
N CYS A 39 -18.34 -15.91 14.31
CA CYS A 39 -17.58 -14.80 14.90
C CYS A 39 -18.34 -13.49 14.66
N CYS A 40 -19.41 -13.31 15.44
CA CYS A 40 -20.28 -12.13 15.41
C CYS A 40 -20.39 -11.44 16.79
N PRO A 41 -19.29 -10.96 17.37
CA PRO A 41 -19.29 -10.30 18.67
C PRO A 41 -20.12 -9.02 18.67
N SER A 42 -20.53 -8.60 19.87
CA SER A 42 -21.34 -7.39 20.05
C SER A 42 -20.49 -6.14 20.21
N LEU A 43 -21.13 -4.97 20.09
CA LEU A 43 -20.41 -3.69 20.19
C LEU A 43 -19.96 -3.36 21.62
N ARG A 44 -20.65 -3.89 22.64
CA ARG A 44 -20.49 -3.51 24.06
C ARG A 44 -20.58 -4.67 25.06
N GLY A 45 -20.48 -5.91 24.59
CA GLY A 45 -20.72 -7.11 25.41
C GLY A 45 -22.20 -7.41 25.68
N ASP A 46 -23.14 -6.70 25.04
CA ASP A 46 -24.58 -6.97 25.11
C ASP A 46 -24.95 -8.09 24.12
N PRO A 47 -25.51 -9.24 24.57
CA PRO A 47 -25.96 -10.31 23.68
C PRO A 47 -27.04 -9.89 22.66
N GLY A 48 -27.77 -8.81 22.93
CA GLY A 48 -28.77 -8.25 22.02
C GLY A 48 -28.21 -7.37 20.89
N ASP A 49 -26.90 -7.08 20.88
CA ASP A 49 -26.27 -6.12 19.97
C ASP A 49 -25.11 -6.73 19.15
N ILE A 50 -25.25 -7.98 18.72
CA ILE A 50 -24.30 -8.63 17.80
C ILE A 50 -24.09 -7.76 16.55
N CYS A 51 -22.83 -7.51 16.16
CA CYS A 51 -22.45 -6.64 15.05
C CYS A 51 -23.02 -5.20 15.11
N GLY A 52 -23.38 -4.70 16.31
CA GLY A 52 -24.00 -3.39 16.49
C GLY A 52 -25.44 -3.28 15.90
N SER A 53 -26.12 -4.42 15.72
CA SER A 53 -27.42 -4.51 15.06
C SER A 53 -28.55 -3.70 15.73
N SER A 54 -28.52 -3.50 17.05
CA SER A 54 -29.52 -2.66 17.75
C SER A 54 -29.42 -1.17 17.36
N THR A 55 -28.25 -0.75 16.87
CA THR A 55 -27.98 0.61 16.37
C THR A 55 -27.90 0.67 14.84
N GLY A 56 -28.23 -0.42 14.14
CA GLY A 56 -28.21 -0.49 12.68
C GLY A 56 -26.82 -0.49 12.04
N ARG A 57 -25.74 -0.69 12.82
CA ARG A 57 -24.34 -0.66 12.33
C ARG A 57 -23.97 -1.83 11.44
N GLY A 58 -24.62 -2.98 11.63
CA GLY A 58 -24.31 -4.21 10.92
C GLY A 58 -25.19 -5.37 11.35
N GLN A 59 -24.87 -6.56 10.85
CA GLN A 59 -25.62 -7.80 11.06
C GLN A 59 -24.70 -9.02 10.90
N CYS A 60 -25.05 -10.12 11.56
CA CYS A 60 -24.31 -11.37 11.48
C CYS A 60 -24.76 -12.23 10.29
N VAL A 61 -23.93 -12.29 9.26
CA VAL A 61 -24.23 -12.95 7.97
C VAL A 61 -23.42 -14.23 7.77
N GLN A 62 -23.79 -15.03 6.77
CA GLN A 62 -22.91 -16.07 6.24
C GLN A 62 -21.70 -15.43 5.56
N VAL A 63 -20.52 -16.01 5.76
CA VAL A 63 -19.28 -15.66 5.07
C VAL A 63 -19.42 -16.01 3.60
N ASN A 64 -19.11 -15.05 2.73
CA ASN A 64 -18.89 -15.32 1.30
C ASN A 64 -17.39 -15.58 1.09
N ALA A 65 -17.04 -16.73 0.53
CA ALA A 65 -15.67 -17.10 0.17
C ALA A 65 -15.62 -17.60 -1.26
N ASP A 66 -14.47 -17.44 -1.91
CA ASP A 66 -14.31 -17.80 -3.33
C ASP A 66 -14.21 -19.32 -3.52
N GLY A 67 -15.31 -19.93 -3.94
CA GLY A 67 -15.40 -21.35 -4.31
C GLY A 67 -15.02 -21.64 -5.76
N ARG A 68 -14.29 -20.75 -6.43
CA ARG A 68 -13.82 -20.92 -7.82
C ARG A 68 -12.53 -21.73 -7.87
N PRO A 69 -12.21 -22.39 -9.01
CA PRO A 69 -10.92 -23.02 -9.18
C PRO A 69 -9.77 -22.00 -9.08
N HIS A 70 -8.70 -22.42 -8.41
CA HIS A 70 -7.38 -21.83 -8.55
C HIS A 70 -6.57 -22.56 -9.63
N GLY A 71 -5.42 -22.02 -9.99
CA GLY A 71 -4.50 -22.64 -10.92
C GLY A 71 -3.89 -23.95 -10.40
N PRO A 72 -3.27 -24.76 -11.28
CA PRO A 72 -2.76 -26.09 -10.97
C PRO A 72 -1.47 -26.09 -10.13
N GLN A 73 -0.99 -24.92 -9.67
CA GLN A 73 0.17 -24.79 -8.79
C GLN A 73 -0.06 -25.50 -7.43
N TYR A 74 -1.30 -25.53 -6.94
CA TYR A 74 -1.68 -26.16 -5.68
C TYR A 74 -2.42 -27.49 -5.92
N PRO A 75 -1.84 -28.65 -5.55
CA PRO A 75 -2.45 -29.96 -5.78
C PRO A 75 -2.93 -30.64 -4.47
N HIS A 76 -3.32 -29.85 -3.47
CA HIS A 76 -3.45 -30.27 -2.07
C HIS A 76 -4.75 -29.80 -1.40
N ASP A 77 -5.82 -29.67 -2.16
CA ASP A 77 -7.16 -29.31 -1.68
C ASP A 77 -7.62 -30.18 -0.48
N GLY A 78 -8.22 -29.56 0.52
CA GLY A 78 -8.66 -30.15 1.78
C GLY A 78 -7.55 -30.38 2.80
N ARG A 79 -6.42 -29.67 2.73
CA ARG A 79 -5.23 -29.92 3.58
C ARG A 79 -4.74 -28.70 4.36
N ASP A 80 -5.11 -27.48 4.00
CA ASP A 80 -4.62 -26.24 4.60
C ASP A 80 -5.77 -25.35 5.12
N ASP A 81 -5.66 -24.83 6.34
CA ASP A 81 -6.71 -24.02 6.98
C ASP A 81 -6.94 -22.67 6.27
N ARG A 82 -6.08 -22.32 5.31
CA ARG A 82 -6.13 -21.10 4.49
C ARG A 82 -7.00 -21.24 3.25
N GLU A 83 -7.38 -22.46 2.89
CA GLU A 83 -8.30 -22.74 1.78
C GLU A 83 -9.70 -22.16 2.04
N GLN A 84 -10.27 -21.52 1.03
CA GLN A 84 -11.57 -20.83 1.10
C GLN A 84 -11.71 -19.95 2.36
N TRP A 85 -10.62 -19.23 2.70
CA TRP A 85 -10.54 -18.41 3.91
C TRP A 85 -11.79 -17.53 4.12
N PRO A 86 -12.33 -17.43 5.35
CA PRO A 86 -11.94 -18.07 6.62
C PRO A 86 -12.66 -19.40 6.94
N LEU A 87 -13.26 -20.10 5.96
CA LEU A 87 -14.29 -21.13 6.22
C LEU A 87 -13.83 -22.34 7.08
N ALA A 88 -12.52 -22.62 7.18
CA ALA A 88 -11.99 -23.63 8.09
C ALA A 88 -12.26 -23.33 9.59
N PHE A 89 -12.41 -22.06 9.96
CA PHE A 89 -12.63 -21.61 11.34
C PHE A 89 -14.03 -21.03 11.57
N PHE A 90 -14.49 -20.17 10.66
CA PHE A 90 -15.74 -19.42 10.83
C PHE A 90 -16.50 -19.30 9.51
N ASN A 91 -17.76 -19.72 9.51
CA ASN A 91 -18.69 -19.58 8.40
C ASN A 91 -19.65 -18.39 8.58
N ARG A 92 -19.65 -17.70 9.73
CA ARG A 92 -20.47 -16.51 9.98
C ARG A 92 -19.66 -15.36 10.57
N THR A 93 -19.92 -14.15 10.10
CA THR A 93 -19.16 -12.92 10.39
C THR A 93 -20.04 -11.67 10.40
N CYS A 94 -19.55 -10.57 10.96
CA CYS A 94 -20.23 -9.28 10.92
C CYS A 94 -20.06 -8.59 9.56
N GLN A 95 -21.19 -8.30 8.90
CA GLN A 95 -21.26 -7.37 7.77
C GLN A 95 -21.74 -6.00 8.26
N CYS A 96 -21.00 -4.96 7.92
CA CYS A 96 -21.25 -3.60 8.40
C CYS A 96 -21.93 -2.72 7.34
N ASN A 97 -22.82 -1.84 7.80
CA ASN A 97 -23.63 -0.97 6.96
C ASN A 97 -22.93 0.37 6.67
N GLY A 98 -23.09 0.89 5.45
CA GLY A 98 -22.58 2.22 5.07
C GLY A 98 -21.08 2.38 5.29
N ASN A 99 -20.70 3.27 6.21
CA ASN A 99 -19.30 3.59 6.54
C ASN A 99 -18.80 2.92 7.83
N PHE A 100 -19.61 2.09 8.49
CA PHE A 100 -19.16 1.29 9.64
C PHE A 100 -18.22 0.16 9.18
N SER A 101 -17.30 -0.24 10.05
CA SER A 101 -16.28 -1.28 9.79
C SER A 101 -15.74 -1.87 11.11
N GLY A 102 -14.76 -2.75 11.00
CA GLY A 102 -14.18 -3.48 12.11
C GLY A 102 -15.03 -4.68 12.53
N TYR A 103 -14.44 -5.53 13.37
CA TYR A 103 -14.91 -6.90 13.60
C TYR A 103 -16.30 -7.05 14.25
N ASN A 104 -16.81 -6.00 14.89
CA ASN A 104 -18.15 -5.90 15.48
C ASN A 104 -18.94 -4.68 14.94
N CYS A 105 -18.51 -4.10 13.83
CA CYS A 105 -19.02 -2.84 13.25
C CYS A 105 -18.90 -1.61 14.16
N GLY A 106 -18.00 -1.65 15.15
CA GLY A 106 -17.74 -0.54 16.06
C GLY A 106 -16.84 0.57 15.51
N ARG A 107 -15.96 0.26 14.55
CA ARG A 107 -15.05 1.24 13.92
C ARG A 107 -15.68 1.85 12.66
N CYS A 108 -14.95 2.77 12.04
CA CYS A 108 -15.27 3.32 10.73
C CYS A 108 -14.33 2.77 9.66
N LYS A 109 -14.81 2.71 8.40
CA LYS A 109 -13.95 2.49 7.23
C LYS A 109 -12.81 3.51 7.20
N HIS A 110 -11.69 3.13 6.61
CA HIS A 110 -10.60 4.07 6.32
C HIS A 110 -11.14 5.25 5.49
N GLY A 111 -10.66 6.46 5.78
CA GLY A 111 -11.25 7.70 5.27
C GLY A 111 -12.33 8.31 6.17
N TYR A 112 -12.83 7.58 7.16
CA TYR A 112 -13.92 8.03 8.02
C TYR A 112 -13.59 7.94 9.51
N GLY A 113 -14.19 8.85 10.28
CA GLY A 113 -14.17 8.93 11.73
C GLY A 113 -15.46 9.55 12.28
N GLY A 114 -15.45 9.92 13.56
CA GLY A 114 -16.65 10.32 14.30
C GLY A 114 -17.52 9.14 14.71
N VAL A 115 -18.51 9.37 15.59
CA VAL A 115 -19.34 8.28 16.14
C VAL A 115 -20.18 7.58 15.07
N ASN A 116 -20.63 8.31 14.03
CA ASN A 116 -21.50 7.78 12.98
C ASN A 116 -20.75 7.47 11.67
N CYS A 117 -19.43 7.59 11.64
CA CYS A 117 -18.61 7.43 10.42
C CYS A 117 -18.99 8.40 9.29
N ASP A 118 -19.33 9.63 9.71
CA ASP A 118 -19.80 10.77 8.92
C ASP A 118 -18.73 11.87 8.74
N GLN A 119 -17.62 11.79 9.49
CA GLN A 119 -16.51 12.75 9.40
C GLN A 119 -15.42 12.21 8.49
N LEU A 120 -15.07 12.93 7.42
CA LEU A 120 -13.96 12.56 6.54
C LEU A 120 -12.61 12.85 7.23
N VAL A 121 -11.71 11.86 7.22
CA VAL A 121 -10.33 11.96 7.71
C VAL A 121 -9.41 11.26 6.72
N VAL A 122 -8.59 12.03 6.00
CA VAL A 122 -7.67 11.51 4.97
C VAL A 122 -6.24 11.53 5.50
N ALA A 123 -5.58 10.37 5.54
CA ALA A 123 -4.16 10.28 5.85
C ALA A 123 -3.30 10.66 4.63
N VAL A 124 -2.19 11.35 4.83
CA VAL A 124 -1.24 11.70 3.76
C VAL A 124 0.06 10.95 3.99
N ARG A 125 0.38 10.00 3.10
CA ARG A 125 1.62 9.24 3.12
C ARG A 125 2.70 10.02 2.38
N ARG A 126 3.75 10.41 3.11
CA ARG A 126 4.80 11.34 2.65
C ARG A 126 6.14 10.62 2.50
N ASN A 127 7.07 11.16 1.71
CA ASN A 127 8.44 10.65 1.64
C ASN A 127 9.11 10.78 3.01
N VAL A 128 9.58 9.67 3.60
CA VAL A 128 10.24 9.66 4.91
C VAL A 128 11.43 10.61 4.97
N MET A 129 12.14 10.80 3.86
CA MET A 129 13.32 11.67 3.81
C MET A 129 12.96 13.16 3.90
N GLU A 130 11.76 13.54 3.43
CA GLU A 130 11.22 14.91 3.42
C GLU A 130 10.47 15.29 4.71
N LEU A 131 10.31 14.34 5.65
CA LEU A 131 9.81 14.61 7.00
C LEU A 131 10.81 15.45 7.82
N SER A 132 10.29 16.32 8.68
CA SER A 132 11.08 17.05 9.68
C SER A 132 11.67 16.10 10.74
N VAL A 133 12.70 16.56 11.45
CA VAL A 133 13.40 15.77 12.49
C VAL A 133 12.46 15.25 13.58
N ASP A 134 11.42 16.03 13.92
CA ASP A 134 10.45 15.64 14.94
C ASP A 134 9.37 14.69 14.40
N GLU A 135 8.95 14.82 13.14
CA GLU A 135 8.11 13.83 12.45
C GLU A 135 8.83 12.48 12.32
N LYS A 136 10.12 12.48 11.91
CA LYS A 136 10.96 11.28 11.84
C LYS A 136 11.06 10.59 13.20
N ARG A 137 11.35 11.34 14.26
CA ARG A 137 11.40 10.81 15.63
C ARG A 137 10.04 10.31 16.11
N HIS A 138 8.95 10.99 15.78
CA HIS A 138 7.60 10.54 16.08
C HIS A 138 7.29 9.19 15.43
N PHE A 139 7.58 9.05 14.13
CA PHE A 139 7.37 7.80 13.38
C PHE A 139 8.19 6.62 13.94
N VAL A 140 9.48 6.82 14.21
CA VAL A 140 10.35 5.81 14.84
C VAL A 140 9.80 5.39 16.22
N ASN A 141 9.43 6.37 17.05
CA ASN A 141 8.80 6.10 18.36
C ASN A 141 7.44 5.40 18.23
N ALA A 142 6.67 5.68 17.18
CA ALA A 142 5.37 5.05 16.94
C ALA A 142 5.53 3.57 16.55
N LEU A 143 6.44 3.24 15.63
CA LEU A 143 6.78 1.84 15.30
C LEU A 143 7.24 1.07 16.55
N ASP A 144 8.15 1.66 17.32
CA ASP A 144 8.70 1.07 18.54
C ASP A 144 7.68 0.95 19.68
N ARG A 145 6.67 1.83 19.70
CA ARG A 145 5.48 1.67 20.55
C ARG A 145 4.56 0.55 20.04
N ALA A 146 4.36 0.40 18.73
CA ALA A 146 3.56 -0.68 18.14
C ALA A 146 4.20 -2.07 18.36
N LYS A 147 5.53 -2.17 18.35
CA LYS A 147 6.29 -3.39 18.68
C LYS A 147 6.11 -3.85 20.13
N ARG A 148 5.84 -2.94 21.06
CA ARG A 148 5.66 -3.26 22.49
C ARG A 148 4.21 -3.23 22.99
N THR A 149 3.29 -2.62 22.23
CA THR A 149 1.87 -2.52 22.61
C THR A 149 1.13 -3.78 22.16
N VAL A 150 0.56 -4.53 23.11
CA VAL A 150 -0.29 -5.70 22.83
C VAL A 150 -1.48 -5.27 21.96
N GLN A 151 -1.74 -5.98 20.87
CA GLN A 151 -2.84 -5.66 19.96
C GLN A 151 -4.18 -5.78 20.74
N PRO A 152 -5.10 -4.78 20.68
CA PRO A 152 -6.28 -4.70 21.55
C PRO A 152 -7.48 -5.61 21.22
N ASP A 153 -7.58 -6.19 20.02
CA ASP A 153 -8.72 -6.99 19.50
C ASP A 153 -8.30 -8.38 18.99
N TYR A 154 -7.24 -8.43 18.19
CA TYR A 154 -6.66 -9.64 17.58
C TYR A 154 -5.41 -10.10 18.33
N VAL A 155 -5.02 -11.37 18.17
CA VAL A 155 -3.67 -11.90 18.42
C VAL A 155 -3.35 -12.98 17.35
N ILE A 156 -2.75 -14.14 17.64
CA ILE A 156 -2.37 -15.15 16.64
C ILE A 156 -2.68 -16.61 17.01
N ALA A 157 -2.75 -17.50 16.01
CA ALA A 157 -2.84 -18.96 16.19
C ALA A 157 -1.45 -19.62 16.26
N ARG A 158 -1.31 -20.65 17.10
CA ARG A 158 -0.06 -21.42 17.26
C ARG A 158 -0.14 -22.85 16.71
N ARG A 159 -1.34 -23.30 16.36
CA ARG A 159 -1.66 -24.65 15.87
C ARG A 159 -2.69 -24.54 14.74
N ARG A 160 -2.64 -25.48 13.81
CA ARG A 160 -3.65 -25.61 12.74
C ARG A 160 -5.01 -25.99 13.32
N TYR A 161 -6.09 -25.83 12.55
CA TYR A 161 -7.45 -26.09 13.01
C TYR A 161 -7.66 -27.47 13.68
N PRO A 162 -7.11 -28.60 13.19
CA PRO A 162 -7.25 -29.90 13.84
C PRO A 162 -6.69 -30.01 15.27
N GLU A 163 -5.81 -29.09 15.67
CA GLU A 163 -5.16 -29.03 16.98
C GLU A 163 -5.58 -27.79 17.78
N ILE A 164 -6.51 -26.98 17.26
CA ILE A 164 -6.80 -25.64 17.80
C ILE A 164 -7.43 -25.66 19.20
N PHE A 165 -8.09 -26.75 19.57
CA PHE A 165 -8.68 -26.94 20.90
C PHE A 165 -7.69 -27.48 21.95
N GLY A 166 -6.43 -27.74 21.57
CA GLY A 166 -5.40 -28.23 22.48
C GLY A 166 -5.51 -29.72 22.83
N PRO A 167 -4.54 -30.26 23.60
CA PRO A 167 -4.46 -31.68 23.94
C PRO A 167 -5.55 -32.14 24.93
N ASP A 168 -6.25 -31.21 25.57
CA ASP A 168 -7.42 -31.44 26.43
C ASP A 168 -8.75 -31.32 25.66
N GLY A 169 -8.73 -30.87 24.41
CA GLY A 169 -9.91 -30.57 23.60
C GLY A 169 -10.72 -29.36 24.09
N ASN A 170 -10.17 -28.55 25.01
CA ASN A 170 -10.90 -27.46 25.67
C ASN A 170 -10.05 -26.20 25.95
N THR A 171 -8.77 -26.17 25.55
CA THR A 171 -7.87 -25.01 25.71
C THR A 171 -7.45 -24.45 24.34
N PRO A 172 -8.09 -23.36 23.85
CA PRO A 172 -7.78 -22.75 22.55
C PRO A 172 -6.29 -22.35 22.35
N GLN A 173 -5.67 -22.85 21.28
CA GLN A 173 -4.22 -22.81 21.01
C GLN A 173 -3.75 -21.55 20.29
N PHE A 174 -3.94 -20.42 20.96
CA PHE A 174 -3.57 -19.10 20.46
C PHE A 174 -2.62 -18.38 21.44
N GLU A 175 -2.19 -17.13 21.16
CA GLU A 175 -1.25 -16.40 22.05
C GLU A 175 -1.24 -14.88 21.84
N ASN A 176 -1.15 -14.09 22.93
CA ASN A 176 -1.10 -12.63 22.86
C ASN A 176 0.14 -12.11 22.12
N ILE A 177 -0.06 -11.07 21.29
CA ILE A 177 0.94 -10.49 20.38
C ILE A 177 0.92 -8.95 20.42
N SER A 178 1.98 -8.28 19.99
CA SER A 178 1.99 -6.82 19.79
C SER A 178 1.45 -6.40 18.42
N ILE A 179 1.06 -5.12 18.27
CA ILE A 179 0.53 -4.56 17.01
C ILE A 179 1.49 -4.80 15.85
N TYR A 180 2.80 -4.53 16.04
CA TYR A 180 3.78 -4.77 14.98
C TYR A 180 4.05 -6.26 14.76
N ASN A 181 4.03 -7.09 15.81
CA ASN A 181 4.22 -8.53 15.66
C ASN A 181 3.01 -9.20 14.97
N PHE A 182 1.80 -8.65 15.09
CA PHE A 182 0.62 -9.06 14.34
C PHE A 182 0.78 -8.83 12.82
N PHE A 183 1.32 -7.65 12.46
CA PHE A 183 1.72 -7.34 11.09
C PHE A 183 2.78 -8.32 10.56
N VAL A 184 3.80 -8.69 11.35
CA VAL A 184 4.75 -9.76 10.97
C VAL A 184 4.06 -11.12 10.77
N TRP A 185 3.25 -11.56 11.74
CA TRP A 185 2.67 -12.91 11.73
C TRP A 185 1.67 -13.12 10.59
N SER A 186 0.85 -12.10 10.28
CA SER A 186 -0.13 -12.17 9.19
C SER A 186 0.52 -12.42 7.82
N HIS A 187 1.70 -11.82 7.58
CA HIS A 187 2.53 -12.05 6.40
C HIS A 187 3.21 -13.43 6.44
N TYR A 188 3.82 -13.80 7.57
CA TYR A 188 4.36 -15.17 7.75
C TYR A 188 3.31 -16.24 7.42
N TYR A 189 2.05 -16.08 7.88
CA TYR A 189 0.99 -17.06 7.69
C TYR A 189 0.41 -17.05 6.27
N SER A 190 0.49 -15.95 5.52
CA SER A 190 0.16 -15.96 4.09
C SER A 190 1.23 -16.67 3.24
N VAL A 191 2.49 -16.70 3.68
CA VAL A 191 3.62 -17.33 2.95
C VAL A 191 4.11 -18.67 3.49
N SER A 192 3.55 -19.15 4.61
CA SER A 192 3.97 -20.43 5.21
C SER A 192 3.62 -21.63 4.32
N LYS A 193 4.38 -22.73 4.42
CA LYS A 193 4.13 -23.95 3.64
C LYS A 193 2.89 -24.70 4.12
N THR A 194 2.26 -25.45 3.23
CA THR A 194 1.19 -26.39 3.61
C THR A 194 1.80 -27.62 4.30
N PHE A 195 1.40 -27.84 5.56
CA PHE A 195 1.88 -28.99 6.34
C PHE A 195 1.17 -30.29 5.92
N LEU A 196 1.91 -31.22 5.31
CA LEU A 196 1.36 -32.47 4.81
C LEU A 196 1.30 -33.61 5.84
N GLY A 197 1.91 -33.45 7.01
CA GLY A 197 1.93 -34.44 8.09
C GLY A 197 3.34 -34.73 8.61
N ALA A 198 3.44 -35.21 9.85
CA ALA A 198 4.74 -35.51 10.46
C ALA A 198 5.50 -36.58 9.66
N GLY A 199 6.75 -36.28 9.31
CA GLY A 199 7.58 -37.13 8.44
C GLY A 199 7.31 -37.01 6.94
N GLN A 200 6.40 -36.11 6.51
CA GLN A 200 6.27 -35.68 5.11
C GLN A 200 6.91 -34.31 4.91
N GLN A 201 7.41 -34.02 3.71
CA GLN A 201 7.94 -32.70 3.37
C GLN A 201 6.78 -31.73 3.13
N SER A 202 6.72 -30.64 3.90
CA SER A 202 5.71 -29.59 3.73
C SER A 202 5.83 -28.87 2.38
N PHE A 203 4.69 -28.61 1.76
CA PHE A 203 4.59 -28.11 0.39
C PHE A 203 4.77 -26.59 0.32
N GLY A 204 5.80 -26.15 -0.40
CA GLY A 204 6.16 -24.73 -0.57
C GLY A 204 5.88 -24.15 -1.95
N GLY A 205 5.09 -24.82 -2.80
CA GLY A 205 4.63 -24.26 -4.08
C GLY A 205 3.37 -23.40 -3.92
N VAL A 206 3.26 -22.69 -2.80
CA VAL A 206 2.07 -21.93 -2.39
C VAL A 206 2.48 -20.68 -1.62
N ASP A 207 1.86 -19.57 -1.99
CA ASP A 207 1.88 -18.27 -1.30
C ASP A 207 0.49 -17.66 -1.54
N PHE A 208 -0.05 -16.93 -0.56
CA PHE A 208 -1.37 -16.26 -0.65
C PHE A 208 -1.24 -14.72 -0.80
N SER A 209 -0.01 -14.23 -0.99
CA SER A 209 0.37 -12.81 -0.91
C SER A 209 1.51 -12.39 -1.86
N HIS A 210 2.17 -13.30 -2.55
CA HIS A 210 3.21 -13.05 -3.57
C HIS A 210 3.02 -13.97 -4.79
N GLU A 211 3.81 -13.72 -5.83
CA GLU A 211 3.85 -14.49 -7.08
C GLU A 211 2.53 -14.56 -7.84
N GLY A 212 1.57 -13.66 -7.61
CA GLY A 212 0.28 -13.64 -8.31
C GLY A 212 -0.54 -12.37 -8.06
N PRO A 213 -1.67 -12.18 -8.77
CA PRO A 213 -2.48 -10.95 -8.80
C PRO A 213 -2.71 -10.26 -7.45
N GLY A 214 -2.97 -11.05 -6.41
CA GLY A 214 -3.22 -10.59 -5.05
C GLY A 214 -2.07 -9.84 -4.38
N PHE A 215 -0.84 -9.88 -4.91
CA PHE A 215 0.34 -9.28 -4.28
C PHE A 215 0.14 -7.81 -3.84
N LEU A 216 -0.40 -6.98 -4.74
CA LEU A 216 -0.57 -5.55 -4.49
C LEU A 216 -1.76 -5.24 -3.59
N THR A 217 -2.88 -5.95 -3.78
CA THR A 217 -4.10 -5.79 -2.99
C THR A 217 -3.93 -6.29 -1.56
N TRP A 218 -3.20 -7.40 -1.38
CA TRP A 218 -2.84 -7.97 -0.08
C TRP A 218 -1.96 -7.00 0.72
N HIS A 219 -0.84 -6.53 0.14
CA HIS A 219 0.07 -5.62 0.83
C HIS A 219 -0.54 -4.24 1.09
N ARG A 220 -1.45 -3.78 0.23
CA ARG A 220 -2.27 -2.59 0.49
C ARG A 220 -3.13 -2.74 1.75
N TYR A 221 -3.85 -3.86 1.91
CA TYR A 221 -4.63 -4.09 3.13
C TYR A 221 -3.74 -4.29 4.36
N HIS A 222 -2.62 -5.00 4.21
CA HIS A 222 -1.62 -5.20 5.27
C HIS A 222 -1.12 -3.89 5.88
N LEU A 223 -0.80 -2.91 5.02
CA LEU A 223 -0.45 -1.55 5.42
C LEU A 223 -1.62 -0.81 6.06
N LEU A 224 -2.83 -0.88 5.49
CA LEU A 224 -4.03 -0.24 6.03
C LEU A 224 -4.42 -0.78 7.42
N GLN A 225 -4.18 -2.06 7.69
CA GLN A 225 -4.39 -2.66 9.02
C GLN A 225 -3.38 -2.11 10.04
N LEU A 226 -2.08 -2.09 9.69
CA LEU A 226 -1.04 -1.52 10.55
C LEU A 226 -1.28 -0.01 10.80
N GLU A 227 -1.59 0.74 9.75
CA GLU A 227 -1.88 2.17 9.81
C GLU A 227 -3.05 2.44 10.76
N ARG A 228 -4.16 1.69 10.65
CA ARG A 228 -5.31 1.84 11.55
C ARG A 228 -4.99 1.46 12.99
N ASP A 229 -4.33 0.34 13.25
CA ASP A 229 -3.99 -0.04 14.62
C ASP A 229 -2.94 0.91 15.25
N MET A 230 -2.09 1.54 14.44
CA MET A 230 -1.21 2.63 14.88
C MET A 230 -1.99 3.93 15.14
N GLN A 231 -2.93 4.32 14.29
CA GLN A 231 -3.84 5.47 14.52
C GLN A 231 -4.61 5.31 15.84
N ASP A 232 -5.21 4.14 16.08
CA ASP A 232 -5.96 3.83 17.30
C ASP A 232 -5.06 3.80 18.55
N MET A 233 -3.83 3.29 18.43
CA MET A 233 -2.82 3.33 19.50
C MET A 233 -2.35 4.76 19.82
N LEU A 234 -2.14 5.60 18.79
CA LEU A 234 -1.70 6.99 18.93
C LEU A 234 -2.83 7.94 19.35
N GLN A 235 -4.09 7.53 19.15
CA GLN A 235 -5.29 8.37 19.24
C GLN A 235 -5.29 9.52 18.21
N ASP A 236 -4.71 9.26 17.04
CA ASP A 236 -4.59 10.19 15.93
C ASP A 236 -5.02 9.50 14.63
N LEU A 237 -6.21 9.83 14.14
CA LEU A 237 -6.75 9.28 12.88
C LEU A 237 -6.11 9.91 11.63
N SER A 238 -5.27 10.95 11.77
CA SER A 238 -4.56 11.59 10.65
C SER A 238 -3.16 11.01 10.40
N PHE A 239 -2.65 10.19 11.33
CA PHE A 239 -1.38 9.47 11.17
C PHE A 239 -1.39 8.61 9.89
N GLY A 240 -0.43 8.84 9.00
CA GLY A 240 -0.21 8.07 7.78
C GLY A 240 1.21 7.48 7.74
N LEU A 241 1.34 6.28 7.20
CA LEU A 241 2.62 5.59 7.07
C LEU A 241 3.49 6.27 5.99
N PRO A 242 4.69 6.79 6.33
CA PRO A 242 5.59 7.38 5.34
C PRO A 242 6.26 6.30 4.48
N TYR A 243 6.62 6.67 3.27
CA TYR A 243 7.22 5.77 2.28
C TYR A 243 8.71 6.05 2.06
N TRP A 244 9.43 5.04 1.58
CA TRP A 244 10.82 5.14 1.13
C TRP A 244 10.88 4.98 -0.38
N ASN A 245 11.28 6.05 -1.09
CA ASN A 245 11.63 5.93 -2.49
C ASN A 245 12.93 5.13 -2.61
N PHE A 246 12.82 3.81 -2.76
CA PHE A 246 13.97 2.94 -3.00
C PHE A 246 14.51 3.05 -4.45
N ALA A 247 13.81 3.71 -5.37
CA ALA A 247 14.21 3.85 -6.77
C ALA A 247 15.15 5.05 -6.96
N ILE A 248 16.31 4.98 -6.30
CA ILE A 248 17.35 6.04 -6.27
C ILE A 248 18.68 5.60 -6.92
N GLY A 249 18.77 4.35 -7.38
CA GLY A 249 19.99 3.75 -7.90
C GLY A 249 21.10 3.59 -6.85
N GLY A 250 22.30 3.28 -7.32
CA GLY A 250 23.48 3.16 -6.46
C GLY A 250 23.41 2.00 -5.45
N ASN A 251 24.27 2.03 -4.43
CA ASN A 251 24.53 0.89 -3.53
C ASN A 251 24.41 1.22 -2.02
N ASN A 252 23.84 2.36 -1.66
CA ASN A 252 23.68 2.81 -0.27
C ASN A 252 22.19 2.78 0.14
N CYS A 253 21.92 2.40 1.38
CA CYS A 253 20.61 2.62 2.01
C CYS A 253 20.62 4.01 2.66
N ASP A 254 19.89 4.95 2.08
CA ASP A 254 19.82 6.35 2.52
C ASP A 254 18.99 6.54 3.81
N ILE A 255 17.97 5.70 4.03
CA ILE A 255 17.15 5.67 5.25
C ILE A 255 17.80 4.90 6.42
N CYS A 256 18.95 4.24 6.20
CA CYS A 256 19.65 3.45 7.21
C CYS A 256 20.55 4.34 8.09
N THR A 257 19.93 5.23 8.84
CA THR A 257 20.57 6.17 9.78
C THR A 257 19.96 6.05 11.18
N ASP A 258 20.69 6.47 12.22
CA ASP A 258 20.25 6.29 13.62
C ASP A 258 19.10 7.23 14.05
N ASP A 259 18.79 8.26 13.26
CA ASP A 259 17.57 9.09 13.38
C ASP A 259 16.36 8.50 12.64
N LEU A 260 16.57 7.46 11.84
CA LEU A 260 15.56 6.72 11.07
C LEU A 260 15.68 5.21 11.35
N LEU A 261 15.85 4.37 10.32
CA LEU A 261 15.64 2.92 10.40
C LEU A 261 16.86 2.16 10.97
N GLY A 262 17.88 2.87 11.42
CA GLY A 262 19.09 2.36 12.07
C GLY A 262 20.25 2.20 11.10
N ALA A 263 21.42 2.74 11.49
CA ALA A 263 22.68 2.57 10.78
C ALA A 263 23.26 1.17 10.99
N ARG A 264 24.33 0.85 10.24
CA ARG A 264 25.11 -0.38 10.41
C ARG A 264 25.91 -0.33 11.71
N SER A 265 25.92 -1.41 12.47
CA SER A 265 26.77 -1.56 13.66
C SER A 265 28.26 -1.58 13.30
N ASN A 266 29.06 -0.78 14.01
CA ASN A 266 30.52 -0.80 13.93
C ASN A 266 31.15 -1.96 14.73
N PHE A 267 30.36 -2.70 15.52
CA PHE A 267 30.86 -3.70 16.48
C PHE A 267 30.54 -5.14 16.07
N VAL A 268 29.39 -5.37 15.42
CA VAL A 268 28.92 -6.71 15.05
C VAL A 268 28.39 -6.68 13.62
N ALA A 269 29.01 -7.44 12.72
CA ALA A 269 28.64 -7.49 11.32
C ALA A 269 27.16 -7.88 11.12
N ASN A 270 26.54 -7.35 10.07
CA ASN A 270 25.13 -7.56 9.70
C ASN A 270 24.09 -7.09 10.74
N THR A 271 24.46 -6.38 11.82
CA THR A 271 23.49 -5.88 12.82
C THR A 271 23.33 -4.36 12.77
N LEU A 272 22.26 -3.87 13.38
CA LEU A 272 21.97 -2.43 13.51
C LEU A 272 22.78 -1.77 14.62
N SER A 273 23.08 -0.49 14.44
CA SER A 273 23.77 0.38 15.41
C SER A 273 23.03 0.40 16.76
N PRO A 274 23.73 0.20 17.90
CA PRO A 274 23.13 0.24 19.24
C PRO A 274 22.46 1.57 19.64
N ASN A 275 22.65 2.65 18.88
CA ASN A 275 21.95 3.91 19.11
C ASN A 275 20.51 3.91 18.58
N SER A 276 20.22 3.07 17.57
CA SER A 276 18.89 2.94 17.00
C SER A 276 18.07 1.93 17.81
N VAL A 277 16.83 2.29 18.16
CA VAL A 277 15.97 1.43 18.97
C VAL A 277 15.64 0.09 18.28
N PHE A 278 15.69 0.06 16.95
CA PHE A 278 15.53 -1.16 16.15
C PHE A 278 16.64 -2.19 16.38
N SER A 279 17.80 -1.84 16.93
CA SER A 279 18.82 -2.82 17.35
C SER A 279 18.40 -3.66 18.56
N GLN A 280 17.35 -3.23 19.27
CA GLN A 280 16.82 -3.91 20.45
C GLN A 280 15.71 -4.90 20.08
N TRP A 281 15.09 -4.71 18.90
CA TRP A 281 14.02 -5.56 18.39
C TRP A 281 14.50 -6.99 18.14
N ARG A 282 13.65 -7.95 18.50
CA ARG A 282 13.81 -9.38 18.22
C ARG A 282 12.80 -9.82 17.18
N ILE A 283 13.17 -10.81 16.38
CA ILE A 283 12.38 -11.24 15.23
C ILE A 283 11.43 -12.39 15.59
N LEU A 284 10.27 -12.44 14.96
CA LEU A 284 9.35 -13.58 15.01
C LEU A 284 9.51 -14.48 13.78
N CYS A 285 9.00 -15.70 13.94
CA CYS A 285 8.83 -16.70 12.89
C CYS A 285 10.14 -17.27 12.27
N GLU A 286 11.23 -17.22 13.03
CA GLU A 286 12.55 -17.75 12.65
C GLU A 286 12.61 -19.30 12.64
N SER A 287 11.80 -19.98 13.47
CA SER A 287 11.81 -21.45 13.63
C SER A 287 11.06 -22.21 12.53
N VAL A 288 11.28 -21.89 11.25
CA VAL A 288 10.56 -22.53 10.12
C VAL A 288 10.70 -24.05 10.06
N GLU A 289 11.80 -24.62 10.55
CA GLU A 289 11.98 -26.08 10.63
C GLU A 289 11.00 -26.73 11.63
N ASP A 290 10.76 -26.11 12.79
CA ASP A 290 9.75 -26.59 13.76
C ASP A 290 8.33 -26.48 13.20
N TYR A 291 8.04 -25.42 12.43
CA TYR A 291 6.74 -25.20 11.82
C TYR A 291 6.47 -26.23 10.71
N ASP A 292 7.43 -26.39 9.79
CA ASP A 292 7.36 -27.29 8.63
C ASP A 292 7.39 -28.78 8.99
N THR A 293 7.99 -29.18 10.12
CA THR A 293 8.15 -30.59 10.49
C THR A 293 7.17 -31.07 11.58
N LEU A 294 6.81 -30.20 12.53
CA LEU A 294 5.85 -30.51 13.60
C LEU A 294 4.43 -30.04 13.27
N GLY A 295 4.24 -29.28 12.18
CA GLY A 295 2.95 -28.73 11.78
C GLY A 295 2.43 -27.67 12.75
N THR A 296 3.35 -26.97 13.42
CA THR A 296 3.03 -25.87 14.31
C THR A 296 3.02 -24.55 13.55
N ILE A 297 2.44 -23.50 14.13
CA ILE A 297 2.44 -22.15 13.55
C ILE A 297 3.31 -21.25 14.42
N CYS A 298 3.98 -20.27 13.80
CA CYS A 298 4.69 -19.19 14.49
C CYS A 298 3.89 -18.66 15.70
N ASN A 299 4.58 -18.52 16.82
CA ASN A 299 4.06 -18.04 18.11
C ASN A 299 4.59 -16.61 18.39
N ASN A 300 4.36 -16.06 19.59
CA ASN A 300 4.91 -14.75 19.97
C ASN A 300 6.23 -14.87 20.78
N THR A 301 7.00 -15.94 20.56
CA THR A 301 8.35 -16.06 21.13
C THR A 301 9.35 -15.43 20.18
N GLU A 302 9.94 -14.29 20.57
CA GLU A 302 10.93 -13.58 19.75
C GLU A 302 12.33 -14.21 19.86
N GLY A 303 13.01 -14.34 18.71
CA GLY A 303 14.31 -14.99 18.55
C GLY A 303 15.48 -14.01 18.35
N GLY A 304 16.17 -14.13 17.22
CA GLY A 304 17.35 -13.33 16.89
C GLY A 304 17.12 -11.81 16.78
N PRO A 305 18.18 -10.98 16.81
CA PRO A 305 18.08 -9.57 16.42
C PRO A 305 17.97 -9.43 14.90
N ILE A 306 17.37 -8.33 14.44
CA ILE A 306 17.28 -7.98 13.00
C ILE A 306 18.68 -8.03 12.36
N GLN A 307 18.80 -8.81 11.28
CA GLN A 307 19.98 -8.83 10.42
C GLN A 307 19.74 -7.90 9.23
N ARG A 308 20.68 -7.00 8.94
CA ARG A 308 20.65 -6.10 7.77
C ARG A 308 22.07 -5.77 7.32
N ASN A 309 22.36 -5.97 6.04
CA ASN A 309 23.66 -5.63 5.44
C ASN A 309 23.44 -5.05 4.03
N PRO A 310 22.91 -3.81 3.90
CA PRO A 310 22.55 -3.23 2.61
C PRO A 310 23.71 -3.24 1.62
N GLY A 311 23.45 -3.68 0.39
CA GLY A 311 24.44 -3.83 -0.68
C GLY A 311 25.46 -4.97 -0.46
N GLY A 312 25.35 -5.74 0.63
CA GLY A 312 26.38 -6.67 1.10
C GLY A 312 26.45 -8.04 0.40
N ASN A 313 25.54 -8.35 -0.53
CA ASN A 313 25.47 -9.67 -1.15
C ASN A 313 26.51 -9.87 -2.27
N VAL A 314 27.78 -10.05 -1.88
CA VAL A 314 28.90 -10.28 -2.82
C VAL A 314 28.76 -11.54 -3.68
N ALA A 315 27.91 -12.49 -3.28
CA ALA A 315 27.62 -13.69 -4.06
C ALA A 315 26.59 -13.44 -5.19
N ARG A 316 25.83 -12.34 -5.13
CA ARG A 316 24.87 -11.93 -6.16
C ARG A 316 25.01 -10.43 -6.47
N PRO A 317 26.02 -10.01 -7.25
CA PRO A 317 26.29 -8.60 -7.56
C PRO A 317 25.08 -7.81 -8.10
N MET A 318 24.17 -8.48 -8.80
CA MET A 318 22.89 -7.95 -9.28
C MET A 318 21.99 -7.35 -8.17
N VAL A 319 22.08 -7.82 -6.92
CA VAL A 319 21.30 -7.26 -5.78
C VAL A 319 22.14 -6.38 -4.85
N GLN A 320 23.34 -5.98 -5.28
CA GLN A 320 24.16 -5.01 -4.52
C GLN A 320 23.81 -3.55 -4.83
N ARG A 321 22.77 -3.31 -5.64
CA ARG A 321 22.26 -1.99 -6.00
C ARG A 321 20.75 -1.93 -5.88
N LEU A 322 20.25 -0.72 -5.67
CA LEU A 322 18.82 -0.40 -5.69
C LEU A 322 18.31 -0.20 -7.13
N PRO A 323 16.98 -0.28 -7.37
CA PRO A 323 16.37 0.10 -8.65
C PRO A 323 16.71 1.55 -9.02
N GLU A 324 16.82 1.83 -10.32
CA GLU A 324 17.04 3.18 -10.85
C GLU A 324 15.69 3.92 -11.02
N PRO A 325 15.63 5.26 -11.00
CA PRO A 325 14.37 6.02 -11.15
C PRO A 325 13.61 5.70 -12.45
N GLN A 326 14.32 5.30 -13.50
CA GLN A 326 13.75 4.93 -14.79
C GLN A 326 13.02 3.58 -14.74
N ASP A 327 13.33 2.70 -13.77
CA ASP A 327 12.65 1.41 -13.61
C ASP A 327 11.18 1.63 -13.21
N VAL A 328 10.93 2.59 -12.32
CA VAL A 328 9.57 3.01 -11.94
C VAL A 328 8.85 3.66 -13.12
N SER A 329 9.56 4.48 -13.91
CA SER A 329 8.98 5.07 -15.13
C SER A 329 8.54 3.99 -16.13
N ALA A 330 9.40 3.01 -16.42
CA ALA A 330 9.11 1.94 -17.37
C ALA A 330 7.96 1.04 -16.89
N CYS A 331 7.96 0.70 -15.59
CA CYS A 331 6.92 -0.14 -15.00
C CYS A 331 5.54 0.52 -15.05
N LEU A 332 5.47 1.85 -14.86
CA LEU A 332 4.23 2.62 -14.95
C LEU A 332 3.66 2.80 -16.37
N GLU A 333 4.34 2.29 -17.41
CA GLU A 333 3.81 2.23 -18.79
C GLU A 333 3.34 0.80 -19.17
N VAL A 334 3.45 -0.19 -18.28
CA VAL A 334 2.95 -1.57 -18.51
C VAL A 334 1.43 -1.59 -18.30
N GLY A 335 0.67 -1.56 -19.41
CA GLY A 335 -0.77 -1.27 -19.37
C GLY A 335 -1.73 -2.39 -18.93
N GLN A 336 -1.27 -3.64 -18.79
CA GLN A 336 -2.10 -4.75 -18.26
C GLN A 336 -1.78 -4.97 -16.78
N PHE A 337 -2.82 -5.13 -15.94
CA PHE A 337 -2.61 -5.37 -14.51
C PHE A 337 -1.81 -6.66 -14.28
N ASP A 338 -2.30 -7.76 -14.83
CA ASP A 338 -1.63 -9.06 -14.82
C ASP A 338 -2.01 -9.86 -16.07
N THR A 339 -1.25 -10.90 -16.37
CA THR A 339 -1.40 -11.71 -17.59
C THR A 339 -1.29 -13.20 -17.25
N PRO A 340 -1.90 -14.11 -18.04
CA PRO A 340 -1.72 -15.55 -17.86
C PRO A 340 -0.23 -15.94 -17.90
N PRO A 341 0.27 -16.82 -17.01
CA PRO A 341 -0.48 -17.71 -16.11
C PRO A 341 -0.82 -17.11 -14.72
N PHE A 342 -0.81 -15.78 -14.59
CA PHE A 342 -1.09 -15.05 -13.34
C PHE A 342 -0.14 -15.45 -12.20
N TYR A 343 1.10 -15.76 -12.57
CA TYR A 343 2.13 -16.28 -11.66
C TYR A 343 3.42 -15.43 -11.70
N SER A 344 4.46 -15.80 -10.96
CA SER A 344 5.79 -15.15 -11.00
C SER A 344 6.48 -15.16 -12.38
N THR A 345 5.99 -15.98 -13.32
CA THR A 345 6.50 -16.14 -14.69
C THR A 345 5.81 -15.27 -15.75
N SER A 346 4.90 -14.36 -15.34
CA SER A 346 4.01 -13.63 -16.27
C SER A 346 4.71 -12.45 -16.96
N SER A 347 4.62 -12.37 -18.30
CA SER A 347 5.16 -11.27 -19.11
C SER A 347 4.07 -10.27 -19.50
N GLU A 348 4.45 -9.02 -19.76
CA GLU A 348 3.55 -7.88 -20.03
C GLU A 348 2.59 -7.57 -18.86
N SER A 349 2.90 -8.07 -17.66
CA SER A 349 2.14 -7.92 -16.41
C SER A 349 2.72 -6.80 -15.55
N PHE A 350 1.92 -5.77 -15.24
CA PHE A 350 2.32 -4.71 -14.30
C PHE A 350 2.64 -5.28 -12.92
N ARG A 351 1.74 -6.14 -12.37
CA ARG A 351 1.91 -6.79 -11.07
C ARG A 351 3.24 -7.52 -10.99
N ASN A 352 3.55 -8.38 -11.97
CA ASN A 352 4.80 -9.16 -11.99
C ASN A 352 6.05 -8.29 -12.22
N THR A 353 5.88 -7.10 -12.80
CA THR A 353 6.93 -6.10 -13.01
C THR A 353 7.24 -5.33 -11.73
N VAL A 354 6.24 -4.73 -11.08
CA VAL A 354 6.44 -3.94 -9.85
C VAL A 354 6.86 -4.82 -8.68
N GLU A 355 6.33 -6.04 -8.58
CA GLU A 355 6.77 -7.08 -7.65
C GLU A 355 8.25 -7.46 -7.87
N GLY A 356 8.69 -7.45 -9.13
CA GLY A 356 10.10 -7.55 -9.48
C GLY A 356 10.57 -8.92 -9.92
N TYR A 357 9.70 -9.71 -10.57
CA TYR A 357 10.11 -10.94 -11.29
C TYR A 357 10.34 -10.70 -12.79
N SER A 358 9.81 -9.60 -13.33
CA SER A 358 10.07 -9.16 -14.70
C SER A 358 11.10 -8.02 -14.76
N THR A 359 11.67 -7.82 -15.95
CA THR A 359 12.35 -6.56 -16.30
C THR A 359 11.39 -5.38 -16.14
N PRO A 360 11.86 -4.16 -15.82
CA PRO A 360 11.00 -2.98 -15.65
C PRO A 360 10.12 -2.62 -16.85
N SER A 361 10.40 -3.17 -18.04
CA SER A 361 9.60 -2.99 -19.27
C SER A 361 8.56 -4.11 -19.51
N GLY A 362 8.29 -4.97 -18.52
CA GLY A 362 7.25 -5.99 -18.58
C GLY A 362 7.70 -7.40 -18.96
N ASN A 363 8.90 -7.59 -19.51
CA ASN A 363 9.34 -8.91 -19.99
C ASN A 363 9.86 -9.77 -18.83
N TYR A 364 9.34 -10.99 -18.67
CA TYR A 364 9.84 -11.95 -17.68
C TYR A 364 11.24 -12.46 -18.04
N ASP A 365 12.13 -12.52 -17.04
CA ASP A 365 13.43 -13.18 -17.12
C ASP A 365 13.70 -13.87 -15.75
N PRO A 366 13.90 -15.21 -15.70
CA PRO A 366 14.13 -15.92 -14.44
C PRO A 366 15.35 -15.43 -13.64
N LEU A 367 16.33 -14.79 -14.30
CA LEU A 367 17.55 -14.28 -13.68
C LEU A 367 17.37 -12.86 -13.10
N VAL A 368 16.41 -12.09 -13.59
CA VAL A 368 16.17 -10.70 -13.17
C VAL A 368 15.46 -10.65 -11.83
N ARG A 369 15.90 -9.75 -10.96
CA ARG A 369 15.08 -9.23 -9.86
C ARG A 369 15.17 -7.71 -9.90
N SER A 370 14.02 -7.05 -9.91
CA SER A 370 13.86 -5.59 -10.09
C SER A 370 12.98 -5.02 -8.97
N LEU A 371 12.79 -3.70 -8.94
CA LEU A 371 11.80 -2.97 -8.11
C LEU A 371 11.66 -3.53 -6.67
N HIS A 372 10.49 -4.02 -6.27
CA HIS A 372 10.23 -4.53 -4.91
C HIS A 372 11.19 -5.68 -4.52
N ASN A 373 11.27 -6.74 -5.32
CA ASN A 373 12.16 -7.88 -5.04
C ASN A 373 13.64 -7.47 -4.94
N LEU A 374 14.08 -6.50 -5.76
CA LEU A 374 15.44 -5.96 -5.68
C LEU A 374 15.66 -5.18 -4.38
N ALA A 375 14.70 -4.34 -3.97
CA ALA A 375 14.78 -3.59 -2.71
C ALA A 375 14.85 -4.52 -1.49
N HIS A 376 14.08 -5.62 -1.46
CA HIS A 376 14.19 -6.64 -0.41
C HIS A 376 15.55 -7.36 -0.40
N LEU A 377 15.98 -7.87 -1.55
CA LEU A 377 17.23 -8.62 -1.67
C LEU A 377 18.47 -7.76 -1.41
N PHE A 378 18.39 -6.45 -1.70
CA PHE A 378 19.43 -5.47 -1.40
C PHE A 378 19.72 -5.33 0.10
N LEU A 379 18.72 -5.50 0.98
CA LEU A 379 18.89 -5.46 2.44
C LEU A 379 19.77 -6.60 2.98
N ASN A 380 19.83 -7.73 2.26
CA ASN A 380 20.73 -8.86 2.51
C ASN A 380 20.76 -9.29 4.00
N GLY A 381 19.60 -9.71 4.50
CA GLY A 381 19.37 -10.03 5.91
C GLY A 381 17.91 -10.47 6.17
N THR A 382 17.36 -10.12 7.33
CA THR A 382 15.96 -10.40 7.74
C THR A 382 14.98 -9.84 6.70
N GLY A 383 15.12 -8.57 6.31
CA GLY A 383 14.26 -7.92 5.32
C GLY A 383 14.29 -8.53 3.90
N GLY A 384 15.23 -9.45 3.62
CA GLY A 384 15.38 -10.13 2.33
C GLY A 384 14.89 -11.58 2.30
N GLN A 385 14.15 -12.04 3.33
CA GLN A 385 13.62 -13.40 3.45
C GLN A 385 12.11 -13.37 3.66
N THR A 386 11.32 -13.91 2.72
CA THR A 386 9.86 -13.71 2.67
C THR A 386 9.16 -13.99 4.01
N HIS A 387 9.41 -15.15 4.62
CA HIS A 387 8.79 -15.57 5.89
C HIS A 387 9.18 -14.74 7.14
N MET A 388 10.12 -13.80 7.02
CA MET A 388 10.59 -12.93 8.10
C MET A 388 10.66 -11.45 7.73
N SER A 389 10.46 -11.05 6.47
CA SER A 389 10.82 -9.71 6.00
C SER A 389 10.14 -8.55 6.72
N PRO A 390 8.88 -8.63 7.23
CA PRO A 390 8.29 -7.52 7.98
C PRO A 390 8.90 -7.31 9.35
N ASN A 391 9.71 -8.24 9.90
CA ASN A 391 10.46 -7.99 11.13
C ASN A 391 11.46 -6.83 10.98
N ASP A 392 11.92 -6.56 9.76
CA ASP A 392 12.70 -5.37 9.44
C ASP A 392 11.74 -4.19 9.17
N PRO A 393 11.75 -3.11 9.98
CA PRO A 393 10.83 -1.99 9.80
C PRO A 393 10.98 -1.23 8.49
N ILE A 394 12.05 -1.46 7.69
CA ILE A 394 12.12 -0.97 6.30
C ILE A 394 10.97 -1.52 5.44
N PHE A 395 10.45 -2.72 5.74
CA PHE A 395 9.31 -3.32 5.04
C PHE A 395 8.13 -2.36 4.89
N VAL A 396 7.76 -1.66 5.98
CA VAL A 396 6.62 -0.71 5.98
C VAL A 396 6.83 0.41 4.97
N LEU A 397 8.05 0.94 4.86
CA LEU A 397 8.39 2.05 3.98
C LEU A 397 8.61 1.61 2.53
N LEU A 398 9.09 0.37 2.34
CA LEU A 398 9.24 -0.27 1.04
C LEU A 398 7.85 -0.55 0.43
N HIS A 399 6.97 -1.25 1.15
CA HIS A 399 5.64 -1.59 0.65
C HIS A 399 4.73 -0.37 0.50
N THR A 400 4.85 0.68 1.32
CA THR A 400 4.12 1.94 1.08
C THR A 400 4.55 2.64 -0.21
N PHE A 401 5.81 2.49 -0.67
CA PHE A 401 6.22 2.99 -1.97
C PHE A 401 5.76 2.08 -3.12
N THR A 402 5.78 0.75 -2.93
CA THR A 402 5.15 -0.21 -3.86
C THR A 402 3.65 0.08 -4.05
N ASP A 403 2.94 0.38 -2.96
CA ASP A 403 1.52 0.78 -2.98
C ASP A 403 1.31 2.15 -3.66
N ALA A 404 2.26 3.10 -3.52
CA ALA A 404 2.22 4.36 -4.27
C ALA A 404 2.33 4.12 -5.79
N ILE A 405 3.21 3.21 -6.23
CA ILE A 405 3.36 2.85 -7.65
C ILE A 405 2.08 2.18 -8.16
N PHE A 406 1.45 1.31 -7.36
CA PHE A 406 0.16 0.69 -7.70
C PHE A 406 -0.99 1.72 -7.78
N ASP A 407 -1.06 2.65 -6.84
CA ASP A 407 -2.06 3.72 -6.80
C ASP A 407 -1.93 4.69 -8.00
N GLU A 408 -0.71 5.04 -8.38
CA GLU A 408 -0.43 5.78 -9.63
C GLU A 408 -0.81 4.97 -10.87
N TRP A 409 -0.49 3.67 -10.92
CA TRP A 409 -0.84 2.82 -12.03
C TRP A 409 -2.37 2.72 -12.22
N LEU A 410 -3.13 2.60 -11.13
CA LEU A 410 -4.59 2.65 -11.13
C LEU A 410 -5.11 3.99 -11.67
N ARG A 411 -4.55 5.13 -11.21
CA ARG A 411 -4.94 6.47 -11.71
C ARG A 411 -4.62 6.67 -13.19
N ARG A 412 -3.49 6.13 -13.69
CA ARG A 412 -3.09 6.25 -15.10
C ARG A 412 -3.97 5.44 -16.05
N HIS A 413 -4.23 4.19 -15.70
CA HIS A 413 -4.85 3.23 -16.62
C HIS A 413 -6.38 3.14 -16.46
N ASN A 414 -6.92 3.50 -15.29
CA ASN A 414 -8.34 3.34 -14.94
C ASN A 414 -8.88 1.96 -15.41
N PRO A 415 -8.27 0.85 -14.95
CA PRO A 415 -8.57 -0.48 -15.47
C PRO A 415 -10.00 -0.90 -15.14
N ASP A 416 -10.61 -1.70 -16.03
CA ASP A 416 -11.82 -2.45 -15.68
C ASP A 416 -11.48 -3.52 -14.62
N VAL A 417 -12.44 -3.83 -13.75
CA VAL A 417 -12.30 -4.85 -12.70
C VAL A 417 -12.05 -6.25 -13.29
N ALA A 418 -12.35 -6.49 -14.57
CA ALA A 418 -11.98 -7.69 -15.34
C ALA A 418 -10.48 -7.81 -15.69
N ALA A 419 -9.68 -6.76 -15.55
CA ALA A 419 -8.22 -6.85 -15.66
C ALA A 419 -7.59 -7.68 -14.54
N TYR A 420 -8.30 -7.84 -13.42
CA TYR A 420 -7.95 -8.76 -12.35
C TYR A 420 -8.63 -10.13 -12.61
N PRO A 421 -7.91 -11.26 -12.65
CA PRO A 421 -8.48 -12.58 -12.95
C PRO A 421 -9.45 -13.08 -11.87
N LEU A 422 -10.62 -13.51 -12.30
CA LEU A 422 -11.70 -13.98 -11.43
C LEU A 422 -11.50 -15.43 -10.93
N GLU A 423 -10.73 -16.23 -11.67
CA GLU A 423 -10.50 -17.66 -11.43
C GLU A 423 -9.22 -18.13 -12.13
N ASN A 424 -8.71 -19.31 -11.74
CA ASN A 424 -7.49 -19.93 -12.26
C ASN A 424 -6.17 -19.15 -12.00
N ALA A 425 -6.19 -18.13 -11.14
CA ALA A 425 -4.99 -17.57 -10.52
C ALA A 425 -4.46 -18.53 -9.43
N PRO A 426 -3.21 -18.38 -8.94
CA PRO A 426 -2.72 -19.13 -7.78
C PRO A 426 -3.71 -19.07 -6.59
N ILE A 427 -3.75 -20.10 -5.75
CA ILE A 427 -4.66 -20.15 -4.59
C ILE A 427 -4.44 -18.93 -3.68
N GLY A 428 -5.51 -18.24 -3.29
CA GLY A 428 -5.43 -16.94 -2.61
C GLY A 428 -5.51 -15.71 -3.53
N HIS A 429 -5.14 -15.84 -4.80
CA HIS A 429 -4.98 -14.70 -5.71
C HIS A 429 -6.19 -14.43 -6.63
N ASN A 430 -7.26 -15.24 -6.59
CA ASN A 430 -8.50 -14.96 -7.33
C ASN A 430 -9.17 -13.64 -6.87
N ARG A 431 -9.88 -12.94 -7.77
CA ARG A 431 -10.46 -11.60 -7.53
C ARG A 431 -11.42 -11.51 -6.34
N GLN A 432 -12.10 -12.60 -6.00
CA GLN A 432 -13.09 -12.66 -4.92
C GLN A 432 -12.56 -13.39 -3.69
N TYR A 433 -11.30 -13.82 -3.69
CA TYR A 433 -10.69 -14.51 -2.57
C TYR A 433 -10.53 -13.53 -1.39
N ASN A 434 -10.88 -13.96 -0.19
CA ASN A 434 -10.66 -13.20 1.04
C ASN A 434 -9.17 -13.26 1.39
N MET A 435 -8.48 -12.12 1.38
CA MET A 435 -7.04 -12.04 1.53
C MET A 435 -6.58 -12.63 2.87
N VAL A 436 -5.77 -13.68 2.81
CA VAL A 436 -5.45 -14.53 3.98
C VAL A 436 -4.35 -13.87 4.82
N PRO A 437 -4.45 -13.74 6.15
CA PRO A 437 -5.52 -14.18 7.04
C PRO A 437 -6.38 -13.02 7.60
N PHE A 438 -6.68 -11.98 6.82
CA PHE A 438 -7.32 -10.79 7.36
C PHE A 438 -8.75 -11.06 7.88
N TRP A 439 -9.13 -10.31 8.92
CA TRP A 439 -10.46 -10.36 9.53
C TRP A 439 -10.99 -8.95 9.88
N PRO A 440 -12.25 -8.59 9.55
CA PRO A 440 -13.23 -9.36 8.79
C PRO A 440 -12.75 -9.80 7.41
N PRO A 441 -13.40 -10.78 6.78
CA PRO A 441 -13.09 -11.19 5.43
C PRO A 441 -13.17 -10.01 4.47
N VAL A 442 -12.07 -9.77 3.75
CA VAL A 442 -11.91 -8.65 2.81
C VAL A 442 -11.27 -9.18 1.54
N THR A 443 -11.85 -8.84 0.40
CA THR A 443 -11.51 -9.42 -0.89
C THR A 443 -10.46 -8.61 -1.65
N ASN A 444 -9.72 -9.25 -2.55
CA ASN A 444 -8.77 -8.55 -3.43
C ASN A 444 -9.41 -7.37 -4.18
N VAL A 445 -10.66 -7.51 -4.65
CA VAL A 445 -11.35 -6.43 -5.40
C VAL A 445 -11.63 -5.17 -4.56
N GLU A 446 -11.82 -5.28 -3.25
CA GLU A 446 -12.08 -4.11 -2.39
C GLU A 446 -10.87 -3.18 -2.30
N MET A 447 -9.66 -3.72 -2.49
CA MET A 447 -8.41 -2.98 -2.54
C MET A 447 -8.02 -2.52 -3.95
N PHE A 448 -8.74 -2.98 -4.98
CA PHE A 448 -8.49 -2.67 -6.40
C PHE A 448 -9.16 -1.35 -6.85
N VAL A 449 -8.95 -0.29 -6.05
CA VAL A 449 -9.51 1.06 -6.21
C VAL A 449 -8.44 2.11 -5.93
N THR A 450 -8.59 3.37 -6.37
CA THR A 450 -7.61 4.41 -6.00
C THR A 450 -7.67 4.71 -4.50
N SER A 451 -6.54 5.10 -3.91
CA SER A 451 -6.38 5.40 -2.47
C SER A 451 -7.40 6.41 -1.92
N ASP A 452 -7.92 7.29 -2.79
CA ASP A 452 -8.97 8.26 -2.47
C ASP A 452 -10.27 7.57 -1.95
N ASN A 453 -10.57 6.36 -2.43
CA ASN A 453 -11.71 5.54 -1.98
C ASN A 453 -11.42 4.81 -0.65
N LEU A 454 -10.15 4.75 -0.25
CA LEU A 454 -9.65 4.08 0.94
C LEU A 454 -9.18 5.10 1.99
N GLY A 455 -9.37 6.39 1.76
CA GLY A 455 -9.12 7.44 2.75
C GLY A 455 -7.67 7.80 3.00
N TYR A 456 -6.79 7.57 2.04
CA TYR A 456 -5.41 8.04 2.09
C TYR A 456 -4.98 8.61 0.74
N SER A 457 -3.83 9.27 0.72
CA SER A 457 -3.21 9.81 -0.50
C SER A 457 -1.70 9.87 -0.35
N TYR A 458 -0.98 10.07 -1.46
CA TYR A 458 0.48 10.16 -1.47
C TYR A 458 0.97 11.57 -1.83
N GLU A 459 1.83 12.14 -0.99
CA GLU A 459 2.65 13.30 -1.38
C GLU A 459 3.89 12.79 -2.14
N VAL A 460 3.68 12.39 -3.40
CA VAL A 460 4.69 11.79 -4.28
C VAL A 460 4.81 12.54 -5.61
N LYS A 461 6.02 12.53 -6.20
CA LYS A 461 6.31 13.10 -7.53
C LYS A 461 6.97 12.02 -8.38
N TRP A 462 6.28 11.60 -9.44
CA TRP A 462 6.80 10.58 -10.34
C TRP A 462 7.85 11.15 -11.29
N PRO A 463 8.91 10.38 -11.63
CA PRO A 463 9.81 10.74 -12.72
C PRO A 463 9.01 10.88 -14.01
N GLY A 464 8.97 12.11 -14.55
CA GLY A 464 8.25 12.41 -15.79
C GLY A 464 8.88 11.71 -16.99
N ARG A 465 8.07 11.18 -17.91
CA ARG A 465 8.59 10.39 -19.04
C ARG A 465 9.59 11.21 -19.88
N PRO A 466 10.71 10.63 -20.31
CA PRO A 466 11.50 11.22 -21.38
C PRO A 466 10.67 11.21 -22.67
N TYR A 467 10.51 12.36 -23.32
CA TYR A 467 9.81 12.45 -24.60
C TYR A 467 10.45 11.51 -25.63
N THR A 468 9.65 10.73 -26.36
CA THR A 468 10.18 9.93 -27.47
C THR A 468 10.75 10.83 -28.56
N MET A 469 11.71 10.34 -29.36
CA MET A 469 12.26 11.12 -30.48
C MET A 469 11.15 11.59 -31.45
N THR A 470 10.11 10.78 -31.64
CA THR A 470 8.88 11.12 -32.36
C THR A 470 8.11 12.29 -31.75
N GLU A 471 7.97 12.35 -30.42
CA GLU A 471 7.37 13.49 -29.72
C GLU A 471 8.25 14.74 -29.79
N ILE A 472 9.56 14.62 -29.62
CA ILE A 472 10.50 15.75 -29.76
C ILE A 472 10.41 16.34 -31.17
N ILE A 473 10.34 15.50 -32.20
CA ILE A 473 10.13 15.91 -33.59
C ILE A 473 8.74 16.55 -33.77
N ALA A 474 7.67 15.98 -33.21
CA ALA A 474 6.33 16.56 -33.31
C ALA A 474 6.23 17.93 -32.61
N ILE A 475 6.79 18.06 -31.41
CA ILE A 475 6.87 19.32 -30.65
C ILE A 475 7.69 20.36 -31.43
N ALA A 476 8.81 19.97 -32.03
CA ALA A 476 9.62 20.85 -32.88
C ALA A 476 8.85 21.31 -34.13
N ILE A 477 8.13 20.41 -34.80
CA ILE A 477 7.28 20.74 -35.96
C ILE A 477 6.17 21.72 -35.54
N VAL A 478 5.47 21.47 -34.44
CA VAL A 478 4.42 22.37 -33.91
C VAL A 478 5.01 23.74 -33.54
N ALA A 479 6.16 23.79 -32.88
CA ALA A 479 6.84 25.04 -32.55
C ALA A 479 7.24 25.84 -33.79
N VAL A 480 7.76 25.18 -34.83
CA VAL A 480 8.08 25.82 -36.13
C VAL A 480 6.82 26.32 -36.83
N LEU A 481 5.72 25.55 -36.84
CA LEU A 481 4.44 25.97 -37.43
C LEU A 481 3.85 27.19 -36.71
N VAL A 482 3.92 27.23 -35.37
CA VAL A 482 3.52 28.39 -34.56
C VAL A 482 4.40 29.60 -34.86
N LEU A 483 5.72 29.43 -34.97
CA LEU A 483 6.64 30.51 -35.35
C LEU A 483 6.32 31.08 -36.74
N VAL A 484 6.07 30.21 -37.72
CA VAL A 484 5.66 30.61 -39.08
C VAL A 484 4.33 31.35 -39.07
N ALA A 485 3.35 30.90 -38.28
CA ALA A 485 2.06 31.59 -38.13
C ALA A 485 2.22 32.99 -37.51
N ILE A 486 3.09 33.14 -36.51
CA ILE A 486 3.41 34.45 -35.89
C ILE A 486 4.08 35.38 -36.92
N ILE A 487 5.04 34.88 -37.70
CA ILE A 487 5.71 35.65 -38.77
C ILE A 487 4.72 36.05 -39.86
N PHE A 488 3.80 35.15 -40.26
CA PHE A 488 2.77 35.44 -41.25
C PHE A 488 1.75 36.49 -40.75
N ALA A 489 1.35 36.43 -39.48
CA ALA A 489 0.51 37.44 -38.86
C ALA A 489 1.22 38.81 -38.79
N ALA A 490 2.48 38.85 -38.32
CA ALA A 490 3.28 40.06 -38.22
C ALA A 490 3.51 40.72 -39.59
N THR A 491 3.85 39.95 -40.61
CA THR A 491 4.03 40.45 -41.98
C THR A 491 2.71 40.91 -42.61
N THR A 492 1.61 40.18 -42.40
CA THR A 492 0.27 40.62 -42.85
C THR A 492 -0.14 41.95 -42.20
N CYS A 493 0.11 42.12 -40.91
CA CYS A 493 -0.10 43.38 -40.20
C CYS A 493 0.79 44.51 -40.75
N ALA A 494 2.08 44.25 -40.98
CA ALA A 494 3.01 45.22 -41.56
C ALA A 494 2.60 45.65 -42.99
N VAL A 495 2.14 44.71 -43.82
CA VAL A 495 1.62 45.00 -45.17
C VAL A 495 0.31 45.80 -45.10
N ARG A 496 -0.62 45.47 -44.20
CA ARG A 496 -1.83 46.27 -43.97
C ARG A 496 -1.49 47.71 -43.54
N VAL A 497 -0.57 47.89 -42.60
CA VAL A 497 -0.10 49.22 -42.16
C VAL A 497 0.58 49.99 -43.29
N ARG A 498 1.42 49.33 -44.12
CA ARG A 498 2.02 49.96 -45.31
C ARG A 498 0.97 50.37 -46.34
N SER A 499 -0.02 49.52 -46.62
CA SER A 499 -1.12 49.84 -47.55
C SER A 499 -1.96 51.02 -47.05
N TYR A 500 -2.30 51.05 -45.76
CA TYR A 500 -3.03 52.16 -45.13
C TYR A 500 -2.23 53.47 -45.13
N SER A 501 -0.90 53.40 -45.10
CA SER A 501 -0.01 54.54 -45.29
C SER A 501 0.03 55.01 -46.75
N HIS A 502 0.12 54.07 -47.71
CA HIS A 502 0.26 54.40 -49.13
C HIS A 502 -1.01 55.01 -49.73
N GLY A 503 -2.19 54.47 -49.38
CA GLY A 503 -3.50 55.04 -49.79
C GLY A 503 -3.77 56.43 -49.21
N LYS A 504 -2.98 56.90 -48.25
CA LYS A 504 -3.04 58.26 -47.71
C LYS A 504 -2.25 59.28 -48.55
N ASN A 505 -1.38 58.83 -49.45
CA ASN A 505 -0.52 59.69 -50.28
C ASN A 505 -1.11 60.02 -51.66
N GLU A 506 -1.96 59.16 -52.23
CA GLU A 506 -2.60 59.43 -53.54
C GLU A 506 -3.68 60.52 -53.46
N ALA A 507 -4.22 60.81 -52.26
CA ALA A 507 -5.24 61.83 -52.03
C ALA A 507 -4.73 63.29 -52.12
N ARG A 508 -3.48 63.54 -52.59
CA ARG A 508 -2.87 64.89 -52.66
C ARG A 508 -1.94 65.08 -53.86
N GLN A 509 -2.51 65.35 -55.03
CA GLN A 509 -1.83 66.08 -56.11
C GLN A 509 -2.69 67.27 -56.58
N PRO A 510 -2.28 68.52 -56.31
CA PRO A 510 -2.87 69.70 -56.93
C PRO A 510 -2.29 69.95 -58.33
N LEU A 511 -3.03 70.68 -59.16
CA LEU A 511 -2.62 71.06 -60.53
C LEU A 511 -1.56 72.17 -60.53
N LEU A 512 -0.89 72.32 -61.68
CA LEU A 512 0.20 73.27 -61.94
C LEU A 512 -0.28 74.72 -62.20
N ALA A 513 0.69 75.64 -62.31
CA ALA A 513 0.62 77.09 -62.59
C ALA A 513 0.45 78.00 -61.34
N GLU A 514 1.06 79.21 -61.26
CA GLU A 514 2.08 79.82 -62.13
C GLU A 514 3.00 80.84 -61.43
N HIS A 515 3.99 81.29 -62.21
CA HIS A 515 5.06 82.29 -62.04
C HIS A 515 4.95 83.54 -61.10
N TYR A 516 6.13 83.88 -60.56
CA TYR A 516 6.82 85.20 -60.50
C TYR A 516 6.80 86.16 -59.26
N ARG A 517 8.06 86.42 -58.81
CA ARG A 517 8.69 87.68 -58.33
C ARG A 517 8.35 88.35 -56.98
N ARG A 518 9.42 88.87 -56.35
CA ARG A 518 9.45 89.82 -55.23
C ARG A 518 9.03 91.23 -55.69
N TYR A 519 8.41 92.03 -54.83
CA TYR A 519 9.12 93.00 -53.96
C TYR A 519 8.23 93.47 -52.78
N SER A 520 8.48 94.65 -52.19
CA SER A 520 8.20 94.97 -50.78
C SER A 520 7.03 95.92 -50.51
N GLU A 521 6.72 96.00 -49.20
CA GLU A 521 6.18 97.16 -48.46
C GLU A 521 4.65 97.43 -48.36
N ASP A 522 4.35 98.12 -47.25
CA ASP A 522 3.19 98.88 -46.81
C ASP A 522 1.78 98.25 -46.66
N HIS A 523 1.51 97.89 -45.40
CA HIS A 523 0.49 98.49 -44.51
C HIS A 523 -0.96 98.79 -44.94
N GLU A 524 -1.84 98.57 -43.94
CA GLU A 524 -3.17 99.16 -43.72
C GLU A 524 -4.39 98.72 -44.56
N ARG A 525 -5.27 97.98 -43.85
CA ARG A 525 -6.72 98.25 -43.67
C ARG A 525 -7.76 97.79 -44.70
N ILE A 526 -8.84 97.25 -44.10
CA ILE A 526 -10.27 97.47 -44.44
C ILE A 526 -10.77 96.79 -45.74
N GLN A 527 -12.03 96.37 -45.87
CA GLN A 527 -13.06 95.86 -44.92
C GLN A 527 -14.23 95.36 -45.79
N GLU A 528 -15.01 94.38 -45.31
CA GLU A 528 -16.41 94.13 -45.72
C GLU A 528 -16.76 93.83 -47.21
N LYS A 529 -17.57 92.76 -47.39
CA LYS A 529 -18.83 92.74 -48.21
C LYS A 529 -18.74 92.84 -49.76
N ILE A 530 -19.69 92.31 -50.54
CA ILE A 530 -20.74 91.27 -50.38
C ILE A 530 -21.31 90.94 -51.79
N GLN A 531 -22.13 89.88 -51.94
CA GLN A 531 -23.01 89.62 -53.11
C GLN A 531 -22.31 89.36 -54.48
N SER A 532 -22.94 88.75 -55.50
CA SER A 532 -24.20 87.96 -55.57
C SER A 532 -24.27 87.10 -56.84
N VAL A 533 -25.00 85.98 -56.75
CA VAL A 533 -26.07 85.51 -57.68
C VAL A 533 -26.01 86.01 -59.13
N VAL A 534 -25.86 85.08 -60.10
CA VAL A 534 -26.98 84.45 -60.85
C VAL A 534 -26.67 82.97 -61.02
#